data_AF-A0A8H7C2Q8-F1
#
_entry.id   AF-A0A8H7C2Q8-F1
#
_cell.length_a   1.000
_cell.length_b   1.000
_cell.length_c   1.000
_cell.angle_alpha   90.00
_cell.angle_beta   90.00
_cell.angle_gamma   90.00
#
_symmetry.space_group_name_H-M   'P 1'
#
loop_
_entity.id
_entity.type
_entity.pdbx_description
1 polymer ?
#
loop_
_entity_poly.entity_id
_entity_poly.type
_entity_poly.pdbx_seq_one_letter_code
_entity_poly.pdbx_strand_id
1 'polypeptide(L)'
;MSILFGITQNTVYASLDKSRSTLKISDWKVADKKPLTFLHASFSDYLKDSKRSGDFYVGSEEDIKEEVWFRLFEIWNKCCGDDIATSSVELAWHQYCSELTDQSSSRAIEKFHTNLFRDTIHGLIKAIHDISLNSKGSPAYTSLRKLDMRKFYYLMNAADVGLAHFVIRLLDIPLEPRRIGFIREVQLKDLEFGHLDWKEMSTTHSHYGKKSKISLKTWTTHGPRSSAELTAFVSDLKSLQEDSPELEVRIIGGVPKERVAVFERPLKEGAKDWNNFMYYIIPYPE
;
A
#
# COMPACT_ATOMS: atom_id res chain seq x y z
N MET A 1 8.28 -14.89 2.61
CA MET A 1 6.89 -15.23 2.98
C MET A 1 6.69 -15.21 4.49
N SER A 2 7.45 -15.95 5.31
CA SER A 2 7.23 -16.01 6.77
C SER A 2 7.24 -14.64 7.48
N ILE A 3 8.12 -13.73 7.06
CA ILE A 3 8.20 -12.35 7.54
C ILE A 3 6.86 -11.61 7.39
N LEU A 4 6.15 -11.82 6.26
CA LEU A 4 4.86 -11.19 5.97
C LEU A 4 3.70 -11.76 6.80
N PHE A 5 3.94 -12.81 7.56
CA PHE A 5 2.99 -13.38 8.51
C PHE A 5 3.41 -13.17 9.97
N GLY A 6 4.53 -12.49 10.23
CA GLY A 6 5.06 -12.33 11.59
C GLY A 6 5.58 -13.63 12.22
N ILE A 7 5.94 -14.61 11.38
CA ILE A 7 6.36 -15.94 11.83
C ILE A 7 7.86 -16.10 11.58
N THR A 8 8.58 -16.60 12.57
CA THR A 8 10.02 -16.90 12.41
C THR A 8 10.23 -18.06 11.44
N GLN A 9 11.37 -18.06 10.73
CA GLN A 9 11.71 -19.15 9.82
C GLN A 9 11.67 -20.51 10.54
N ASN A 10 12.22 -20.59 11.75
CA ASN A 10 12.23 -21.80 12.57
C ASN A 10 10.82 -22.34 12.85
N THR A 11 9.86 -21.47 13.15
CA THR A 11 8.47 -21.86 13.38
C THR A 11 7.82 -22.42 12.12
N VAL A 12 8.09 -21.82 10.96
CA VAL A 12 7.59 -22.34 9.68
C VAL A 12 8.16 -23.73 9.41
N TYR A 13 9.48 -23.90 9.51
CA TYR A 13 10.10 -25.21 9.28
C TYR A 13 9.61 -26.27 10.26
N ALA A 14 9.50 -25.95 11.55
CA ALA A 14 8.95 -26.86 12.56
C ALA A 14 7.49 -27.25 12.27
N SER A 15 6.70 -26.33 11.73
CA SER A 15 5.30 -26.60 11.35
C SER A 15 5.21 -27.48 10.11
N LEU A 16 6.03 -27.20 9.10
CA LEU A 16 6.13 -28.02 7.90
C LEU A 16 6.65 -29.43 8.25
N ASP A 17 7.58 -29.55 9.20
CA ASP A 17 8.16 -30.83 9.64
C ASP A 17 7.09 -31.84 10.10
N LYS A 18 6.05 -31.33 10.77
CA LYS A 18 4.89 -32.13 11.22
C LYS A 18 4.10 -32.72 10.05
N SER A 19 4.27 -32.19 8.84
CA SER A 19 3.61 -32.64 7.62
C SER A 19 4.54 -33.46 6.71
N ARG A 20 5.66 -34.00 7.21
CA ARG A 20 6.61 -34.80 6.41
C ARG A 20 6.02 -36.03 5.73
N SER A 21 4.88 -36.54 6.19
CA SER A 21 4.15 -37.63 5.53
C SER A 21 3.48 -37.20 4.23
N THR A 22 3.22 -35.91 4.04
CA THR A 22 2.53 -35.33 2.87
C THR A 22 3.38 -34.29 2.13
N LEU A 23 4.46 -33.80 2.75
CA LEU A 23 5.39 -32.81 2.21
C LEU A 23 6.82 -33.32 2.24
N LYS A 24 7.53 -33.16 1.13
CA LYS A 24 8.99 -33.24 1.11
C LYS A 24 9.57 -31.84 1.17
N ILE A 25 10.16 -31.54 2.33
CA ILE A 25 10.77 -30.25 2.64
C ILE A 25 12.27 -30.42 2.45
N SER A 26 12.87 -29.55 1.65
CA SER A 26 14.32 -29.53 1.52
C SER A 26 14.96 -28.96 2.79
N ASP A 27 16.19 -29.36 3.07
CA ASP A 27 16.98 -28.75 4.15
C ASP A 27 16.95 -27.22 4.01
N TRP A 28 16.79 -26.51 5.13
CA TRP A 28 16.70 -25.05 5.15
C TRP A 28 17.90 -24.38 4.48
N LYS A 29 19.08 -25.02 4.50
CA LYS A 29 20.31 -24.54 3.84
C LYS A 29 20.24 -24.52 2.32
N VAL A 30 19.25 -25.18 1.71
CA VAL A 30 19.09 -25.26 0.24
C VAL A 30 17.68 -24.90 -0.22
N ALA A 31 16.87 -24.32 0.66
CA ALA A 31 15.47 -24.02 0.37
C ALA A 31 15.26 -22.88 -0.64
N ASP A 32 16.27 -22.03 -0.83
CA ASP A 32 16.34 -21.05 -1.90
C ASP A 32 16.48 -21.68 -3.30
N LYS A 33 16.96 -22.94 -3.36
CA LYS A 33 17.28 -23.65 -4.61
C LYS A 33 16.34 -24.79 -4.92
N LYS A 34 15.59 -25.29 -3.93
CA LYS A 34 14.73 -26.47 -4.09
C LYS A 34 13.31 -26.17 -3.62
N PRO A 35 12.31 -26.36 -4.48
CA PRO A 35 10.92 -26.11 -4.12
C PRO A 35 10.43 -27.12 -3.06
N LEU A 36 9.42 -26.71 -2.30
CA LEU A 36 8.61 -27.63 -1.50
C LEU A 36 7.87 -28.58 -2.44
N THR A 37 7.91 -29.88 -2.16
CA THR A 37 7.21 -30.89 -2.98
C THR A 37 6.06 -31.50 -2.19
N PHE A 38 4.85 -31.42 -2.73
CA PHE A 38 3.68 -32.09 -2.19
C PHE A 38 3.67 -33.54 -2.68
N LEU A 39 3.62 -34.50 -1.75
CA LEU A 39 3.70 -35.93 -2.05
C LEU A 39 2.34 -36.54 -2.40
N HIS A 40 1.25 -35.81 -2.16
CA HIS A 40 -0.10 -36.29 -2.44
C HIS A 40 -0.92 -35.22 -3.17
N ALA A 41 -1.46 -35.56 -4.35
CA ALA A 41 -2.24 -34.63 -5.17
C ALA A 41 -3.49 -34.12 -4.45
N SER A 42 -4.10 -34.94 -3.57
CA SER A 42 -5.28 -34.54 -2.80
C SER A 42 -4.97 -33.74 -1.53
N PHE A 43 -3.71 -33.35 -1.28
CA PHE A 43 -3.37 -32.60 -0.06
C PHE A 43 -4.08 -31.24 -0.03
N SER A 44 -4.18 -30.58 -1.19
CA SER A 44 -4.96 -29.35 -1.33
C SER A 44 -6.44 -29.57 -1.03
N ASP A 45 -7.03 -30.65 -1.57
CA ASP A 45 -8.44 -31.00 -1.34
C ASP A 45 -8.71 -31.33 0.14
N TYR A 46 -7.75 -31.97 0.82
CA TYR A 46 -7.82 -32.21 2.25
C TYR A 46 -7.87 -30.90 3.05
N LEU A 47 -6.97 -29.95 2.76
CA LEU A 47 -6.92 -28.66 3.46
C LEU A 47 -8.18 -27.81 3.25
N LYS A 48 -8.89 -28.00 2.13
CA LYS A 48 -10.15 -27.31 1.81
C LYS A 48 -11.39 -27.96 2.44
N ASP A 49 -11.28 -29.13 3.04
CA ASP A 49 -12.40 -29.82 3.68
C ASP A 49 -12.33 -29.64 5.21
N SER A 50 -13.12 -28.71 5.75
CA SER A 50 -13.11 -28.39 7.19
C SER A 50 -13.46 -29.57 8.09
N LYS A 51 -14.25 -30.54 7.61
CA LYS A 51 -14.61 -31.73 8.38
C LYS A 51 -13.45 -32.73 8.46
N ARG A 52 -12.64 -32.82 7.40
CA ARG A 52 -11.51 -33.75 7.33
C ARG A 52 -10.24 -33.16 7.92
N SER A 53 -10.00 -31.87 7.71
CA SER A 53 -8.75 -31.22 8.10
C SER A 53 -8.75 -30.66 9.51
N GLY A 54 -9.92 -30.39 10.11
CA GLY A 54 -10.04 -29.87 11.47
C GLY A 54 -9.19 -28.61 11.64
N ASP A 55 -8.21 -28.66 12.54
CA ASP A 55 -7.29 -27.55 12.83
C ASP A 55 -6.38 -27.15 11.65
N PHE A 56 -6.27 -27.99 10.62
CA PHE A 56 -5.50 -27.71 9.41
C PHE A 56 -6.35 -27.13 8.27
N TYR A 57 -7.62 -26.83 8.52
CA TYR A 57 -8.49 -26.25 7.51
C TYR A 57 -7.94 -24.90 7.05
N VAL A 58 -7.64 -24.81 5.75
CA VAL A 58 -7.28 -23.57 5.07
C VAL A 58 -8.53 -23.18 4.30
N GLY A 59 -9.12 -22.04 4.66
CA GLY A 59 -10.41 -21.56 4.15
C GLY A 59 -10.50 -21.40 2.63
N SER A 60 -11.52 -20.69 2.17
CA SER A 60 -11.63 -20.31 0.76
C SER A 60 -10.45 -19.41 0.34
N GLU A 61 -10.27 -19.24 -0.97
CA GLU A 61 -9.24 -18.32 -1.48
C GLU A 61 -9.48 -16.90 -0.96
N GLU A 62 -10.74 -16.50 -0.86
CA GLU A 62 -11.17 -15.22 -0.30
C GLU A 62 -10.78 -15.09 1.18
N ASP A 63 -10.99 -16.11 2.00
CA ASP A 63 -10.60 -16.11 3.42
C ASP A 63 -9.08 -15.94 3.58
N ILE A 64 -8.30 -16.67 2.75
CA ILE A 64 -6.83 -16.57 2.76
C ILE A 64 -6.39 -15.17 2.33
N LYS A 65 -7.02 -14.63 1.28
CA LYS A 65 -6.70 -13.30 0.74
C LYS A 65 -6.97 -12.23 1.79
N GLU A 66 -8.08 -12.33 2.52
CA GLU A 66 -8.42 -11.43 3.61
C GLU A 66 -7.43 -11.51 4.78
N GLU A 67 -7.07 -12.72 5.21
CA GLU A 67 -6.07 -12.93 6.27
C GLU A 67 -4.70 -12.38 5.86
N VAL A 68 -4.27 -12.61 4.61
CA VAL A 68 -3.02 -12.05 4.07
C VAL A 68 -3.04 -10.53 4.14
N TRP A 69 -4.13 -9.88 3.70
CA TRP A 69 -4.21 -8.43 3.78
C TRP A 69 -4.22 -7.93 5.21
N PHE A 70 -4.97 -8.58 6.10
CA PHE A 70 -5.01 -8.23 7.51
C PHE A 70 -3.60 -8.22 8.11
N ARG A 71 -2.81 -9.28 7.86
CA ARG A 71 -1.41 -9.37 8.31
C ARG A 71 -0.52 -8.29 7.71
N LEU A 72 -0.69 -7.98 6.43
CA LEU A 72 0.06 -6.88 5.80
C LEU A 72 -0.22 -5.54 6.48
N PHE A 73 -1.49 -5.22 6.79
CA PHE A 73 -1.81 -3.99 7.52
C PHE A 73 -1.30 -4.03 8.97
N GLU A 74 -1.38 -5.16 9.65
CA GLU A 74 -0.88 -5.30 11.02
C GLU A 74 0.64 -5.02 11.09
N ILE A 75 1.41 -5.62 10.18
CA ILE A 75 2.86 -5.40 10.08
C ILE A 75 3.14 -3.95 9.70
N TRP A 76 2.42 -3.42 8.72
CA TRP A 76 2.59 -2.04 8.30
C TRP A 76 2.36 -1.07 9.46
N ASN A 77 1.24 -1.22 10.17
CA ASN A 77 0.89 -0.38 11.30
C ASN A 77 1.89 -0.53 12.46
N LYS A 78 2.49 -1.71 12.64
CA LYS A 78 3.58 -1.91 13.61
C LYS A 78 4.86 -1.17 13.20
N CYS A 79 5.20 -1.15 11.91
CA CYS A 79 6.40 -0.49 11.39
C CYS A 79 6.20 1.02 11.13
N CYS A 80 4.96 1.50 11.14
CA CYS A 80 4.59 2.88 10.82
C CYS A 80 3.81 3.57 11.94
N GLY A 81 3.87 3.04 13.17
CA GLY A 81 3.13 3.57 14.32
C GLY A 81 3.33 5.07 14.53
N ASP A 82 2.43 5.67 15.32
CA ASP A 82 2.43 7.12 15.61
C ASP A 82 3.77 7.61 16.18
N ASP A 83 4.51 6.75 16.88
CA ASP A 83 5.82 6.98 17.48
C ASP A 83 6.99 6.87 16.48
N ILE A 84 6.74 6.39 15.27
CA ILE A 84 7.76 6.20 14.23
C ILE A 84 7.67 7.35 13.23
N ALA A 85 8.71 8.17 13.20
CA ALA A 85 8.85 9.22 12.20
C ALA A 85 8.88 8.61 10.79
N THR A 86 8.28 9.28 9.80
CA THR A 86 8.20 8.80 8.41
C THR A 86 9.57 8.42 7.83
N SER A 87 10.62 9.18 8.16
CA SER A 87 12.00 8.92 7.75
C SER A 87 12.61 7.64 8.35
N SER A 88 12.02 7.11 9.42
CA SER A 88 12.50 5.95 10.17
C SER A 88 11.72 4.68 9.88
N VAL A 89 10.65 4.74 9.08
CA VAL A 89 9.81 3.58 8.76
C VAL A 89 10.61 2.46 8.08
N GLU A 90 11.47 2.80 7.11
CA GLU A 90 12.31 1.78 6.45
C GLU A 90 13.26 1.12 7.46
N LEU A 91 13.82 1.87 8.41
CA LEU A 91 14.65 1.32 9.48
C LEU A 91 13.84 0.38 10.39
N ALA A 92 12.65 0.79 10.83
CA ALA A 92 11.75 -0.02 11.64
C ALA A 92 11.36 -1.32 10.92
N TRP A 93 11.09 -1.25 9.61
CA TRP A 93 10.85 -2.42 8.77
C TRP A 93 12.05 -3.37 8.72
N HIS A 94 13.26 -2.84 8.51
CA HIS A 94 14.48 -3.64 8.49
C HIS A 94 14.74 -4.32 9.84
N GLN A 95 14.47 -3.63 10.95
CA GLN A 95 14.57 -4.19 12.30
C GLN A 95 13.55 -5.33 12.48
N TYR A 96 12.29 -5.10 12.13
CA TYR A 96 11.24 -6.12 12.17
C TYR A 96 11.61 -7.39 11.38
N CYS A 97 12.16 -7.23 10.18
CA CYS A 97 12.58 -8.38 9.36
C CYS A 97 13.77 -9.13 9.97
N SER A 98 14.71 -8.40 10.59
CA SER A 98 15.89 -8.98 11.22
C SER A 98 15.52 -9.81 12.46
N GLU A 99 14.56 -9.34 13.25
CA GLU A 99 14.02 -10.08 14.41
C GLU A 99 13.39 -11.43 14.03
N LEU A 100 12.88 -11.58 12.80
CA LEU A 100 12.19 -12.79 12.34
C LEU A 100 13.09 -13.80 11.62
N THR A 101 14.30 -13.41 11.24
CA THR A 101 15.18 -14.22 10.39
C THR A 101 16.35 -14.86 11.14
N ASP A 102 16.64 -14.47 12.39
CA ASP A 102 17.79 -14.95 13.19
C ASP A 102 19.14 -14.86 12.43
N GLN A 103 19.22 -14.10 11.34
CA GLN A 103 20.39 -14.02 10.46
C GLN A 103 21.17 -12.71 10.71
N SER A 104 22.50 -12.83 10.76
CA SER A 104 23.40 -11.67 10.77
C SER A 104 23.22 -10.83 9.51
N SER A 105 23.25 -9.49 9.64
CA SER A 105 23.10 -8.60 8.49
C SER A 105 24.14 -8.91 7.41
N SER A 106 23.67 -9.08 6.18
CA SER A 106 24.49 -9.16 4.99
C SER A 106 23.89 -8.28 3.92
N ARG A 107 24.70 -7.82 2.97
CA ARG A 107 24.23 -6.98 1.86
C ARG A 107 23.10 -7.64 1.05
N ALA A 108 23.11 -8.97 0.96
CA ALA A 108 22.06 -9.72 0.27
C ALA A 108 20.73 -9.70 1.06
N ILE A 109 20.80 -9.84 2.39
CA ILE A 109 19.65 -9.79 3.30
C ILE A 109 19.05 -8.38 3.32
N GLU A 110 19.90 -7.35 3.40
CA GLU A 110 19.44 -5.95 3.32
C GLU A 110 18.69 -5.68 2.02
N LYS A 111 19.27 -6.08 0.87
CA LYS A 111 18.61 -5.95 -0.43
C LYS A 111 17.29 -6.71 -0.48
N PHE A 112 17.23 -7.90 0.11
CA PHE A 112 15.99 -8.67 0.21
C PHE A 112 14.94 -7.94 1.05
N HIS A 113 15.29 -7.38 2.20
CA HIS A 113 14.37 -6.61 3.04
C HIS A 113 13.86 -5.35 2.34
N THR A 114 14.72 -4.62 1.61
CA THR A 114 14.31 -3.46 0.80
C THR A 114 13.36 -3.86 -0.33
N ASN A 115 13.61 -4.96 -1.03
CA ASN A 115 12.70 -5.47 -2.06
C ASN A 115 11.35 -5.86 -1.44
N LEU A 116 11.38 -6.58 -0.31
CA LEU A 116 10.16 -7.00 0.39
C LEU A 116 9.35 -5.80 0.89
N PHE A 117 10.01 -4.72 1.32
CA PHE A 117 9.35 -3.46 1.68
C PHE A 117 8.57 -2.88 0.49
N ARG A 118 9.21 -2.80 -0.68
CA ARG A 118 8.58 -2.30 -1.92
C ARG A 118 7.41 -3.18 -2.36
N ASP A 119 7.57 -4.50 -2.27
CA ASP A 119 6.51 -5.45 -2.59
C ASP A 119 5.33 -5.33 -1.62
N THR A 120 5.62 -5.05 -0.34
CA THR A 120 4.61 -4.80 0.70
C THR A 120 3.81 -3.55 0.40
N ILE A 121 4.45 -2.43 0.01
CA ILE A 121 3.76 -1.21 -0.41
C ILE A 121 2.83 -1.49 -1.60
N HIS A 122 3.30 -2.20 -2.63
CA HIS A 122 2.45 -2.60 -3.76
C HIS A 122 1.26 -3.48 -3.33
N GLY A 123 1.51 -4.45 -2.45
CA GLY A 123 0.49 -5.31 -1.88
C GLY A 123 -0.58 -4.52 -1.12
N LEU A 124 -0.16 -3.52 -0.33
CA LEU A 124 -1.05 -2.64 0.41
C LEU A 124 -1.91 -1.77 -0.51
N ILE A 125 -1.39 -1.25 -1.62
CA ILE A 125 -2.22 -0.52 -2.61
C ILE A 125 -3.38 -1.39 -3.10
N LYS A 126 -3.08 -2.64 -3.46
CA LYS A 126 -4.12 -3.59 -3.88
C LYS A 126 -5.07 -3.94 -2.74
N ALA A 127 -4.56 -4.11 -1.53
CA ALA A 127 -5.35 -4.43 -0.35
C ALA A 127 -6.32 -3.29 0.01
N ILE A 128 -5.86 -2.03 0.01
CA ILE A 128 -6.66 -0.83 0.26
C ILE A 128 -7.85 -0.81 -0.71
N HIS A 129 -7.59 -1.01 -2.01
CA HIS A 129 -8.63 -1.08 -3.03
C HIS A 129 -9.61 -2.23 -2.78
N ASP A 130 -9.12 -3.47 -2.73
CA ASP A 130 -9.96 -4.66 -2.70
C ASP A 130 -10.81 -4.75 -1.41
N ILE A 131 -10.25 -4.37 -0.26
CA ILE A 131 -10.98 -4.32 1.01
C ILE A 131 -12.01 -3.20 1.00
N SER A 132 -11.64 -2.03 0.46
CA SER A 132 -12.58 -0.92 0.33
C SER A 132 -13.78 -1.33 -0.50
N LEU A 133 -13.59 -2.12 -1.58
CA LEU A 133 -14.67 -2.65 -2.40
C LEU A 133 -15.57 -3.64 -1.67
N ASN A 134 -15.00 -4.65 -1.01
CA ASN A 134 -15.74 -5.88 -0.71
C ASN A 134 -16.12 -6.09 0.77
N SER A 135 -15.48 -5.40 1.72
CA SER A 135 -15.43 -5.94 3.07
C SER A 135 -15.70 -4.88 4.15
N LYS A 136 -16.88 -4.96 4.77
CA LYS A 136 -17.17 -4.24 6.02
C LYS A 136 -17.04 -5.17 7.21
N GLY A 137 -16.47 -4.67 8.30
CA GLY A 137 -16.46 -5.37 9.58
C GLY A 137 -15.43 -6.50 9.67
N SER A 138 -14.65 -6.74 8.61
CA SER A 138 -13.50 -7.62 8.71
C SER A 138 -12.43 -7.03 9.63
N PRO A 139 -11.57 -7.89 10.21
CA PRO A 139 -10.32 -7.48 10.82
C PRO A 139 -9.48 -6.62 9.86
N ALA A 140 -9.41 -6.99 8.58
CA ALA A 140 -8.63 -6.29 7.57
C ALA A 140 -9.13 -4.84 7.34
N TYR A 141 -10.44 -4.62 7.27
CA TYR A 141 -11.03 -3.29 7.16
C TYR A 141 -10.77 -2.45 8.42
N THR A 142 -10.84 -3.08 9.59
CA THR A 142 -10.52 -2.40 10.86
C THR A 142 -9.08 -1.93 10.89
N SER A 143 -8.14 -2.75 10.41
CA SER A 143 -6.73 -2.38 10.29
C SER A 143 -6.49 -1.31 9.22
N LEU A 144 -7.20 -1.37 8.09
CA LEU A 144 -7.16 -0.33 7.05
C LEU A 144 -7.55 1.05 7.59
N ARG A 145 -8.56 1.14 8.46
CA ARG A 145 -8.96 2.44 9.05
C ARG A 145 -7.90 3.05 9.98
N LYS A 146 -6.94 2.25 10.45
CA LYS A 146 -5.82 2.71 11.26
C LYS A 146 -4.59 3.08 10.42
N LEU A 147 -4.69 2.97 9.09
CA LEU A 147 -3.60 3.29 8.20
C LEU A 147 -3.36 4.80 8.17
N ASP A 148 -2.12 5.20 8.48
CA ASP A 148 -1.62 6.56 8.28
C ASP A 148 -1.44 6.82 6.77
N MET A 149 -2.52 7.23 6.11
CA MET A 149 -2.55 7.39 4.64
C MET A 149 -1.48 8.36 4.14
N ARG A 150 -1.20 9.42 4.89
CA ARG A 150 -0.14 10.39 4.61
C ARG A 150 1.26 9.75 4.65
N LYS A 151 1.61 9.01 5.71
CA LYS A 151 2.89 8.27 5.77
C LYS A 151 3.00 7.22 4.66
N PHE A 152 1.93 6.46 4.44
CA PHE A 152 1.86 5.44 3.39
C PHE A 152 2.14 6.04 2.02
N TYR A 153 1.51 7.17 1.72
CA TYR A 153 1.70 7.87 0.47
C TYR A 153 3.14 8.40 0.28
N TYR A 154 3.75 8.98 1.32
CA TYR A 154 5.13 9.45 1.26
C TYR A 154 6.10 8.33 0.87
N LEU A 155 5.94 7.15 1.48
CA LEU A 155 6.80 5.99 1.22
C LEU A 155 6.53 5.36 -0.14
N MET A 156 5.28 5.39 -0.61
CA MET A 156 4.92 4.97 -1.97
C MET A 156 5.65 5.81 -3.02
N ASN A 157 5.67 7.14 -2.85
CA ASN A 157 6.38 8.04 -3.75
C ASN A 157 7.90 7.78 -3.73
N ALA A 158 8.48 7.55 -2.55
CA ALA A 158 9.91 7.22 -2.40
C ALA A 158 10.27 5.87 -3.04
N ALA A 159 9.34 4.91 -3.06
CA ALA A 159 9.52 3.59 -3.66
C ALA A 159 9.26 3.56 -5.19
N ASP A 160 9.03 4.72 -5.83
CA ASP A 160 8.70 4.88 -7.25
C ASP A 160 7.48 4.03 -7.67
N VAL A 161 6.53 3.88 -6.75
CA VAL A 161 5.28 3.17 -7.02
C VAL A 161 4.32 4.15 -7.67
N GLY A 162 3.83 3.80 -8.87
CA GLY A 162 3.13 4.73 -9.76
C GLY A 162 1.93 5.45 -9.11
N LEU A 163 2.09 6.75 -8.87
CA LEU A 163 1.09 7.61 -8.23
C LEU A 163 -0.26 7.61 -8.94
N ALA A 164 -0.24 7.70 -10.28
CA ALA A 164 -1.46 7.64 -11.09
C ALA A 164 -2.24 6.36 -10.84
N HIS A 165 -1.56 5.20 -10.79
CA HIS A 165 -2.21 3.91 -10.53
C HIS A 165 -2.83 3.86 -9.12
N PHE A 166 -2.21 4.49 -8.13
CA PHE A 166 -2.78 4.60 -6.79
C PHE A 166 -4.03 5.47 -6.78
N VAL A 167 -3.95 6.69 -7.34
CA VAL A 167 -5.08 7.63 -7.37
C VAL A 167 -6.26 7.04 -8.12
N ILE A 168 -6.04 6.43 -9.31
CA ILE A 168 -7.10 5.80 -10.10
C ILE A 168 -7.82 4.73 -9.27
N ARG A 169 -7.08 3.84 -8.61
CA ARG A 169 -7.70 2.81 -7.76
C ARG A 169 -8.53 3.42 -6.64
N LEU A 170 -8.10 4.54 -6.08
CA LEU A 170 -8.86 5.21 -5.03
C LEU A 170 -10.11 5.92 -5.56
N LEU A 171 -10.04 6.49 -6.76
CA LEU A 171 -11.17 7.10 -7.46
C LEU A 171 -12.17 6.05 -8.01
N ASP A 172 -11.74 4.80 -8.20
CA ASP A 172 -12.64 3.70 -8.59
C ASP A 172 -13.50 3.19 -7.42
N ILE A 173 -13.21 3.55 -6.17
CA ILE A 173 -13.95 3.09 -4.99
C ILE A 173 -15.33 3.77 -4.93
N PRO A 174 -16.47 3.05 -5.00
CA PRO A 174 -17.80 3.68 -4.91
C PRO A 174 -18.04 4.57 -3.68
N LEU A 175 -18.77 5.68 -3.83
CA LEU A 175 -19.17 6.56 -2.73
C LEU A 175 -20.48 6.10 -2.10
N GLU A 176 -20.50 4.92 -1.48
CA GLU A 176 -21.68 4.49 -0.76
C GLU A 176 -21.76 5.16 0.63
N PRO A 177 -22.96 5.47 1.19
CA PRO A 177 -23.16 5.97 2.58
C PRO A 177 -22.52 5.09 3.66
N ARG A 178 -22.11 3.91 3.22
CA ARG A 178 -21.53 2.78 3.89
C ARG A 178 -20.03 2.93 4.17
N ARG A 179 -19.36 3.94 3.59
CA ARG A 179 -17.90 4.24 3.73
C ARG A 179 -17.60 5.55 4.46
N ILE A 180 -18.61 6.17 5.06
CA ILE A 180 -18.52 7.41 5.83
C ILE A 180 -17.43 7.26 6.90
N GLY A 181 -16.46 8.19 6.89
CA GLY A 181 -15.34 8.26 7.82
C GLY A 181 -14.02 7.67 7.32
N PHE A 182 -14.03 6.84 6.26
CA PHE A 182 -12.81 6.42 5.56
C PHE A 182 -12.64 7.13 4.21
N ILE A 183 -13.71 7.26 3.42
CA ILE A 183 -13.73 8.04 2.18
C ILE A 183 -14.90 9.00 2.25
N ARG A 184 -14.67 10.25 1.84
CA ARG A 184 -15.73 11.23 1.58
C ARG A 184 -15.40 12.04 0.34
N GLU A 185 -16.44 12.44 -0.37
CA GLU A 185 -16.35 13.38 -1.48
C GLU A 185 -16.53 14.81 -0.97
N VAL A 186 -15.72 15.73 -1.50
CA VAL A 186 -15.83 17.18 -1.33
C VAL A 186 -15.52 17.84 -2.67
N GLN A 187 -15.84 19.13 -2.82
CA GLN A 187 -15.42 19.89 -4.00
C GLN A 187 -14.06 20.53 -3.75
N LEU A 188 -13.29 20.78 -4.82
CA LEU A 188 -11.98 21.43 -4.71
C LEU A 188 -12.07 22.79 -4.01
N LYS A 189 -13.14 23.56 -4.22
CA LYS A 189 -13.38 24.83 -3.53
C LYS A 189 -13.46 24.71 -2.00
N ASP A 190 -13.80 23.53 -1.49
CA ASP A 190 -13.94 23.28 -0.06
C ASP A 190 -12.62 22.81 0.59
N LEU A 191 -11.55 22.65 -0.21
CA LEU A 191 -10.23 22.33 0.33
C LEU A 191 -9.54 23.57 0.90
N GLU A 192 -9.10 23.45 2.13
CA GLU A 192 -8.17 24.40 2.73
C GLU A 192 -6.75 23.86 2.63
N PHE A 193 -5.90 24.56 1.89
CA PHE A 193 -4.48 24.27 1.86
C PHE A 193 -3.83 24.88 3.12
N GLY A 194 -3.92 24.14 4.24
CA GLY A 194 -3.27 24.47 5.51
C GLY A 194 -1.74 24.48 5.42
N HIS A 195 -1.05 24.33 6.56
CA HIS A 195 0.42 24.32 6.56
C HIS A 195 0.96 23.00 5.97
N LEU A 196 1.23 23.02 4.67
CA LEU A 196 1.97 21.97 3.99
C LEU A 196 3.47 22.11 4.28
N ASP A 197 4.17 20.99 4.43
CA ASP A 197 5.63 20.93 4.59
C ASP A 197 6.21 19.95 3.56
N TRP A 198 7.11 20.43 2.70
CA TRP A 198 7.74 19.64 1.64
C TRP A 198 8.71 18.57 2.18
N LYS A 199 9.25 18.73 3.40
CA LYS A 199 10.17 17.76 4.02
C LYS A 199 9.45 16.58 4.63
N GLU A 200 8.31 16.83 5.26
CA GLU A 200 7.50 15.78 5.88
C GLU A 200 6.42 15.25 4.94
N MET A 201 6.10 15.97 3.85
CA MET A 201 4.98 15.67 2.95
C MET A 201 5.25 16.14 1.53
N SER A 202 5.46 15.21 0.60
CA SER A 202 5.48 15.60 -0.81
C SER A 202 4.04 15.70 -1.31
N THR A 203 3.41 16.87 -1.25
CA THR A 203 2.27 17.09 -2.16
C THR A 203 2.73 16.82 -3.57
N THR A 204 1.96 16.08 -4.35
CA THR A 204 2.43 15.66 -5.66
C THR A 204 1.31 15.64 -6.67
N HIS A 205 1.71 15.81 -7.91
CA HIS A 205 0.90 15.40 -9.03
C HIS A 205 1.67 14.49 -9.97
N SER A 206 0.96 13.66 -10.73
CA SER A 206 1.55 12.88 -11.80
C SER A 206 0.78 13.08 -13.10
N HIS A 207 1.50 13.08 -14.21
CA HIS A 207 0.90 13.13 -15.54
C HIS A 207 1.66 12.23 -16.51
N TYR A 208 0.97 11.75 -17.53
CA TYR A 208 1.57 10.95 -18.58
C TYR A 208 2.13 11.86 -19.68
N GLY A 209 3.44 11.86 -19.84
CA GLY A 209 4.10 12.83 -20.70
C GLY A 209 5.46 12.38 -21.19
N LYS A 210 6.05 13.16 -22.09
CA LYS A 210 7.46 13.02 -22.47
C LYS A 210 8.30 13.86 -21.51
N LYS A 211 9.29 13.26 -20.86
CA LYS A 211 10.30 13.99 -20.07
C LYS A 211 11.21 14.85 -20.97
N SER A 212 11.42 14.44 -22.21
CA SER A 212 12.18 15.18 -23.23
C SER A 212 11.71 14.83 -24.64
N LYS A 213 12.17 15.57 -25.66
CA LYS A 213 11.82 15.29 -27.08
C LYS A 213 12.14 13.85 -27.50
N ILE A 214 13.15 13.24 -26.87
CA ILE A 214 13.72 11.94 -27.22
C ILE A 214 13.21 10.81 -26.30
N SER A 215 12.61 11.12 -25.15
CA SER A 215 12.11 10.11 -24.22
C SER A 215 10.80 9.49 -24.69
N LEU A 216 10.64 8.18 -24.45
CA LEU A 216 9.33 7.52 -24.44
C LEU A 216 8.39 8.21 -23.43
N LYS A 217 7.09 8.19 -23.73
CA LYS A 217 6.09 8.69 -22.78
C LYS A 217 6.11 7.80 -21.55
N THR A 218 6.19 8.42 -20.39
CA THR A 218 6.21 7.74 -19.09
C THR A 218 5.45 8.60 -18.08
N TRP A 219 4.97 7.97 -17.01
CA TRP A 219 4.44 8.72 -15.88
C TRP A 219 5.55 9.54 -15.25
N THR A 220 5.31 10.82 -15.06
CA THR A 220 6.21 11.70 -14.34
C THR A 220 5.50 12.22 -13.11
N THR A 221 6.00 11.84 -11.94
CA THR A 221 5.55 12.39 -10.65
C THR A 221 6.39 13.62 -10.32
N HIS A 222 5.70 14.71 -10.01
CA HIS A 222 6.28 15.96 -9.57
C HIS A 222 5.83 16.23 -8.13
N GLY A 223 6.78 16.54 -7.27
CA GLY A 223 6.56 17.03 -5.91
C GLY A 223 7.59 18.11 -5.59
N PRO A 224 7.27 19.06 -4.69
CA PRO A 224 8.15 20.14 -4.34
C PRO A 224 9.38 19.60 -3.59
N ARG A 225 10.56 20.08 -3.97
CA ARG A 225 11.86 19.71 -3.37
C ARG A 225 12.50 20.86 -2.59
N SER A 226 11.80 21.98 -2.51
CA SER A 226 12.22 23.18 -1.80
C SER A 226 11.00 23.96 -1.34
N SER A 227 11.21 24.89 -0.41
CA SER A 227 10.16 25.81 0.04
C SER A 227 9.61 26.65 -1.11
N ALA A 228 10.45 27.07 -2.06
CA ALA A 228 10.03 27.86 -3.21
C ALA A 228 9.13 27.06 -4.16
N GLU A 229 9.51 25.80 -4.43
CA GLU A 229 8.68 24.89 -5.22
C GLU A 229 7.37 24.55 -4.54
N LEU A 230 7.35 24.43 -3.20
CA LEU A 230 6.11 24.23 -2.44
C LEU A 230 5.19 25.44 -2.57
N THR A 231 5.71 26.65 -2.41
CA THR A 231 4.92 27.89 -2.57
C THR A 231 4.32 27.98 -3.98
N ALA A 232 5.11 27.66 -5.02
CA ALA A 232 4.63 27.63 -6.40
C ALA A 232 3.52 26.57 -6.57
N PHE A 233 3.74 25.36 -6.07
CA PHE A 233 2.76 24.27 -6.14
C PHE A 233 1.44 24.65 -5.45
N VAL A 234 1.49 25.28 -4.27
CA VAL A 234 0.30 25.74 -3.55
C VAL A 234 -0.39 26.88 -4.30
N SER A 235 0.37 27.78 -4.91
CA SER A 235 -0.19 28.83 -5.77
C SER A 235 -0.94 28.25 -6.97
N ASP A 236 -0.36 27.24 -7.62
CA ASP A 236 -0.98 26.54 -8.75
C ASP A 236 -2.27 25.83 -8.33
N LEU A 237 -2.27 25.21 -7.14
CA LEU A 237 -3.47 24.60 -6.57
C LEU A 237 -4.58 25.61 -6.27
N LYS A 238 -4.23 26.78 -5.74
CA LYS A 238 -5.19 27.87 -5.49
C LYS A 238 -5.78 28.40 -6.81
N SER A 239 -4.93 28.61 -7.83
CA SER A 239 -5.41 28.97 -9.17
C SER A 239 -6.35 27.91 -9.72
N LEU A 240 -6.03 26.62 -9.55
CA LEU A 240 -6.90 25.52 -9.98
C LEU A 240 -8.23 25.50 -9.22
N GLN A 241 -8.22 25.83 -7.93
CA GLN A 241 -9.42 25.94 -7.10
C GLN A 241 -10.33 27.09 -7.58
N GLU A 242 -9.75 28.20 -8.04
CA GLU A 242 -10.49 29.32 -8.63
C GLU A 242 -11.05 28.97 -10.03
N ASP A 243 -10.24 28.33 -10.87
CA ASP A 243 -10.59 27.99 -12.26
C ASP A 243 -11.55 26.80 -12.36
N SER A 244 -11.53 25.89 -11.39
CA SER A 244 -12.29 24.63 -11.42
C SER A 244 -12.79 24.24 -10.02
N PRO A 245 -13.62 25.08 -9.39
CA PRO A 245 -14.05 24.91 -8.00
C PRO A 245 -14.87 23.64 -7.76
N GLU A 246 -15.53 23.14 -8.81
CA GLU A 246 -16.44 21.98 -8.75
C GLU A 246 -15.74 20.63 -8.96
N LEU A 247 -14.40 20.60 -9.13
CA LEU A 247 -13.67 19.33 -9.29
C LEU A 247 -13.94 18.41 -8.09
N GLU A 248 -14.27 17.15 -8.39
CA GLU A 248 -14.48 16.11 -7.38
C GLU A 248 -13.16 15.80 -6.68
N VAL A 249 -13.17 15.88 -5.35
CA VAL A 249 -12.04 15.53 -4.51
C VAL A 249 -12.46 14.49 -3.49
N ARG A 250 -11.65 13.45 -3.33
CA ARG A 250 -11.88 12.42 -2.32
C ARG A 250 -10.91 12.58 -1.17
N ILE A 251 -11.44 12.75 0.03
CA ILE A 251 -10.66 12.68 1.26
C ILE A 251 -10.63 11.22 1.71
N ILE A 252 -9.43 10.68 1.91
CA ILE A 252 -9.20 9.26 2.17
C ILE A 252 -8.34 9.09 3.41
N GLY A 253 -8.79 8.21 4.30
CA GLY A 253 -8.10 7.83 5.53
C GLY A 253 -9.03 7.75 6.74
N GLY A 254 -8.82 6.76 7.58
CA GLY A 254 -9.60 6.60 8.82
C GLY A 254 -9.04 7.42 9.99
N VAL A 255 -7.76 7.79 9.95
CA VAL A 255 -7.08 8.61 10.96
C VAL A 255 -7.15 10.09 10.52
N PRO A 256 -7.90 10.96 11.22
CA PRO A 256 -8.12 12.37 10.88
C PRO A 256 -6.89 13.13 10.36
N LYS A 257 -5.81 13.17 11.15
CA LYS A 257 -4.59 13.94 10.85
C LYS A 257 -3.72 13.37 9.74
N GLU A 258 -3.99 12.12 9.35
CA GLU A 258 -3.22 11.38 8.35
C GLU A 258 -3.98 11.22 7.04
N ARG A 259 -5.13 11.88 6.90
CA ARG A 259 -5.94 11.86 5.68
C ARG A 259 -5.21 12.54 4.52
N VAL A 260 -5.55 12.09 3.32
CA VAL A 260 -5.09 12.68 2.07
C VAL A 260 -6.28 13.04 1.19
N ALA A 261 -6.20 14.16 0.48
CA ALA A 261 -7.12 14.50 -0.58
C ALA A 261 -6.54 14.00 -1.92
N VAL A 262 -7.35 13.28 -2.69
CA VAL A 262 -7.00 12.79 -4.02
C VAL A 262 -8.01 13.26 -5.04
N PHE A 263 -7.53 13.65 -6.22
CA PHE A 263 -8.38 14.06 -7.33
C PHE A 263 -7.63 13.97 -8.64
N GLU A 264 -8.36 14.03 -9.73
CA GLU A 264 -7.81 14.12 -11.07
C GLU A 264 -8.27 15.40 -11.77
N ARG A 265 -7.38 15.99 -12.56
CA ARG A 265 -7.66 17.15 -13.39
C ARG A 265 -7.57 16.72 -14.86
N PRO A 266 -8.63 16.91 -15.67
CA PRO A 266 -8.55 16.68 -17.10
C PRO A 266 -7.58 17.68 -17.75
N LEU A 267 -6.67 17.20 -18.60
CA LEU A 267 -5.75 18.06 -19.37
C LEU A 267 -6.39 18.66 -20.63
N LYS A 268 -7.57 18.15 -21.01
CA LYS A 268 -8.35 18.59 -22.16
C LYS A 268 -9.82 18.30 -21.91
N GLU A 269 -10.70 19.09 -22.53
CA GLU A 269 -12.14 18.89 -22.47
C GLU A 269 -12.52 17.52 -23.03
N GLY A 270 -13.43 16.81 -22.34
CA GLY A 270 -13.88 15.48 -22.75
C GLY A 270 -12.80 14.37 -22.64
N ALA A 271 -11.78 14.55 -21.79
CA ALA A 271 -10.81 13.49 -21.50
C ALA A 271 -11.51 12.21 -21.00
N LYS A 272 -11.24 11.06 -21.65
CA LYS A 272 -11.74 9.73 -21.27
C LYS A 272 -10.65 8.71 -20.98
N ASP A 273 -9.48 8.92 -21.57
CA ASP A 273 -8.32 8.07 -21.38
C ASP A 273 -7.50 8.64 -20.22
N TRP A 274 -7.30 7.83 -19.18
CA TRP A 274 -6.48 8.03 -18.00
C TRP A 274 -5.14 8.74 -18.26
N ASN A 275 -4.54 8.58 -19.44
CA ASN A 275 -3.32 9.30 -19.83
C ASN A 275 -3.51 10.80 -20.09
N ASN A 276 -4.75 11.31 -20.13
CA ASN A 276 -5.08 12.71 -20.36
C ASN A 276 -5.50 13.42 -19.07
N PHE A 277 -5.16 12.85 -17.92
CA PHE A 277 -5.41 13.42 -16.62
C PHE A 277 -4.09 13.71 -15.89
N MET A 278 -4.15 14.71 -15.03
CA MET A 278 -3.16 14.96 -14.00
C MET A 278 -3.74 14.51 -12.66
N TYR A 279 -3.06 13.58 -11.99
CA TYR A 279 -3.53 13.00 -10.73
C TYR A 279 -2.85 13.68 -9.57
N TYR A 280 -3.62 14.15 -8.62
CA TYR A 280 -3.15 14.85 -7.43
C TYR A 280 -3.37 14.01 -6.19
N ILE A 281 -2.42 14.13 -5.27
CA ILE A 281 -2.56 13.69 -3.89
C ILE A 281 -1.87 14.70 -2.99
N ILE A 282 -2.64 15.18 -2.02
CA ILE A 282 -2.22 16.19 -1.08
C ILE A 282 -2.59 15.75 0.33
N PRO A 283 -1.77 16.03 1.35
CA PRO A 283 -2.19 15.93 2.74
C PRO A 283 -3.45 16.76 2.95
N TYR A 284 -4.40 16.23 3.71
CA TYR A 284 -5.62 16.93 4.06
C TYR A 284 -5.49 17.45 5.50
N PRO A 285 -5.21 18.75 5.70
CA PRO A 285 -5.19 19.33 7.03
C PRO A 285 -6.64 19.41 7.54
N GLU A 286 -6.88 18.84 8.72
CA GLU A 286 -8.11 19.04 9.50
C GLU A 286 -7.89 20.07 10.61
#